data_AF-A0A9Q3CE15-F1
#
_entry.id   AF-A0A9Q3CE15-F1
#
_cell.length_a   1.000
_cell.length_b   1.000
_cell.length_c   1.000
_cell.angle_alpha   90.00
_cell.angle_beta   90.00
_cell.angle_gamma   90.00
#
_symmetry.space_group_name_H-M   'P 1'
#
loop_
_entity.id
_entity.type
_entity.pdbx_description
1 polymer ?
#
loop_
_entity_poly.entity_id
_entity_poly.type
_entity_poly.pdbx_seq_one_letter_code
_entity_poly.pdbx_strand_id
1 'polypeptide(L)'
;MRHTNEDRTKQRIASTAWWPQWEPELIGKKPVEVGLTEEFFRKHPVLPASLVKTYHQTGEDKLPSRNKSHTSQEIVEVEASLGPVKKIMKARKIRLNGKDNRQYLVIFKNQTDDKDKYFEEDAIPDGELHLRRFRASRRTKQSHNL
;
A
#
# COMPACT_ATOMS: atom_id res chain seq x y z
N MET A 1 16.52 -1.48 -29.26
CA MET A 1 16.72 -0.72 -28.00
C MET A 1 15.35 -0.26 -27.51
N ARG A 2 14.90 -0.68 -26.32
CA ARG A 2 13.63 -0.23 -25.73
C ARG A 2 13.93 1.01 -24.89
N HIS A 3 13.49 2.18 -25.36
CA HIS A 3 13.53 3.40 -24.55
C HIS A 3 12.55 3.25 -23.40
N THR A 4 13.02 3.46 -22.17
CA THR A 4 12.16 3.43 -20.98
C THR A 4 11.25 4.67 -20.99
N ASN A 5 10.13 4.63 -20.27
CA ASN A 5 9.30 5.84 -20.07
C ASN A 5 10.12 6.97 -19.45
N GLU A 6 11.11 6.65 -18.61
CA GLU A 6 12.02 7.61 -18.01
C GLU A 6 12.89 8.33 -19.04
N ASP A 7 13.40 7.60 -20.05
CA ASP A 7 14.20 8.19 -21.12
C ASP A 7 13.37 9.16 -21.97
N ARG A 8 12.10 8.82 -22.24
CA ARG A 8 11.16 9.67 -22.98
C ARG A 8 10.81 10.94 -22.20
N THR A 9 10.55 10.82 -20.90
CA THR A 9 10.30 11.97 -20.03
C THR A 9 11.52 12.89 -19.96
N LYS A 10 12.74 12.34 -19.83
CA LYS A 10 13.98 13.13 -19.87
C LYS A 10 14.17 13.86 -21.21
N GLN A 11 13.91 13.20 -22.33
CA GLN A 11 13.98 13.81 -23.66
C GLN A 11 12.96 14.94 -23.84
N ARG A 12 11.74 14.80 -23.33
CA ARG A 12 10.71 15.86 -23.39
C ARG A 12 11.03 17.05 -22.49
N ILE A 13 11.57 16.80 -21.30
CA ILE A 13 12.06 17.86 -20.41
C ILE A 13 13.21 18.61 -21.09
N ALA A 14 14.14 17.87 -21.71
CA ALA A 14 15.26 18.45 -22.47
C ALA A 14 14.80 19.32 -23.65
N SER A 15 13.79 18.87 -24.40
CA SER A 15 13.26 19.65 -25.53
C SER A 15 12.47 20.90 -25.10
N THR A 16 12.05 20.98 -23.83
CA THR A 16 11.20 22.06 -23.31
C THR A 16 11.97 23.05 -22.43
N ALA A 17 13.11 22.65 -21.86
CA ALA A 17 13.94 23.52 -21.04
C ALA A 17 14.75 24.50 -21.91
N TRP A 18 14.31 25.76 -21.98
CA TRP A 18 14.96 26.83 -22.77
C TRP A 18 15.66 27.89 -21.90
N TRP A 19 15.90 27.64 -20.61
CA TRP A 19 16.56 28.60 -19.74
C TRP A 19 18.11 28.50 -19.82
N PRO A 20 18.84 29.63 -19.79
CA PRO A 20 20.30 29.62 -19.73
C PRO A 20 20.69 28.99 -18.39
N GLN A 21 21.59 27.99 -18.38
CA GLN A 21 21.99 27.16 -17.22
C GLN A 21 21.13 25.91 -16.92
N TRP A 22 20.39 25.37 -17.90
CA TRP A 22 19.77 24.06 -17.72
C TRP A 22 20.82 22.94 -17.67
N GLU A 23 20.94 22.26 -16.52
CA GLU A 23 21.76 21.07 -16.35
C GLU A 23 20.88 19.81 -16.25
N PRO A 24 20.99 18.83 -17.16
CA PRO A 24 20.21 17.59 -17.12
C PRO A 24 20.53 16.73 -15.88
N GLU A 25 21.65 16.97 -15.22
CA GLU A 25 22.11 16.27 -14.02
C GLU A 25 21.27 16.60 -12.76
N LEU A 26 20.51 17.69 -12.78
CA LEU A 26 19.63 18.10 -11.68
C LEU A 26 18.31 17.29 -11.62
N ILE A 27 18.05 16.43 -12.61
CA ILE A 27 16.85 15.58 -12.61
C ILE A 27 17.06 14.44 -11.60
N GLY A 28 16.43 14.56 -10.44
CA GLY A 28 16.44 13.51 -9.42
C GLY A 28 15.91 12.16 -9.94
N LYS A 29 16.25 11.06 -9.24
CA LYS A 29 15.97 9.67 -9.65
C LYS A 29 14.49 9.32 -9.91
N LYS A 30 13.54 10.20 -9.59
CA LYS A 30 12.10 10.05 -9.82
C LYS A 30 11.49 11.38 -10.29
N PRO A 31 11.57 11.72 -11.58
CA PRO A 31 10.91 12.91 -12.09
C PRO A 31 9.39 12.74 -12.00
N VAL A 32 8.69 13.79 -11.55
CA VAL A 32 7.22 13.85 -11.51
C VAL A 32 6.77 14.88 -12.54
N GLU A 33 5.96 14.45 -13.50
CA GLU A 33 5.31 15.35 -14.45
C GLU A 33 4.11 16.02 -13.78
N VAL A 34 4.07 17.36 -13.80
CA VAL A 34 2.93 18.14 -13.31
C VAL A 34 2.21 18.70 -14.53
N GLY A 35 1.03 18.19 -14.82
CA GLY A 35 0.16 18.75 -15.86
C GLY A 35 -0.44 20.07 -15.36
N LEU A 36 0.00 21.19 -15.94
CA LEU A 36 -0.60 22.49 -15.67
C LEU A 36 -1.87 22.65 -16.52
N THR A 37 -2.92 23.27 -15.95
CA THR A 37 -4.13 23.63 -16.72
C THR A 37 -3.84 24.84 -17.62
N GLU A 38 -4.67 25.05 -18.65
CA GLU A 38 -4.45 26.04 -19.73
C GLU A 38 -4.17 27.47 -19.22
N GLU A 39 -4.78 27.85 -18.10
CA GLU A 39 -4.60 29.16 -17.46
C GLU A 39 -3.20 29.38 -16.89
N PHE A 40 -2.50 28.29 -16.52
CA PHE A 40 -1.15 28.34 -15.94
C PHE A 40 -0.03 28.20 -16.98
N PHE A 41 -0.33 27.84 -18.23
CA PHE A 41 0.65 27.81 -19.32
C PHE A 41 1.20 29.20 -19.70
N ARG A 42 0.41 30.27 -19.47
CA ARG A 42 0.77 31.64 -19.88
C ARG A 42 1.62 32.41 -18.87
N LYS A 43 1.78 31.87 -17.66
CA LYS A 43 2.61 32.48 -16.61
C LYS A 43 3.82 31.57 -16.37
N HIS A 44 5.00 32.14 -16.19
CA HIS A 44 6.13 31.35 -15.69
C HIS A 44 5.70 30.71 -14.36
N PRO A 45 5.99 29.41 -14.14
CA PRO A 45 5.68 28.79 -12.87
C PRO A 45 6.53 29.45 -11.78
N VAL A 46 5.93 30.42 -11.08
CA VAL A 46 6.52 31.01 -9.88
C VAL A 46 6.16 30.08 -8.73
N LEU A 47 7.03 29.11 -8.47
CA LEU A 47 6.90 28.32 -7.26
C LEU A 47 7.12 29.27 -6.07
N PRO A 48 6.18 29.35 -5.11
CA PRO A 48 6.45 30.12 -3.91
C PRO A 48 7.71 29.55 -3.26
N ALA A 49 8.62 30.41 -2.81
CA ALA A 49 9.91 29.99 -2.24
C ALA A 49 9.73 29.01 -1.06
N SER A 50 8.55 29.00 -0.43
CA SER A 50 8.14 28.02 0.60
C SER A 50 8.00 26.58 0.09
N LEU A 51 7.87 26.36 -1.22
CA LEU A 51 7.81 25.03 -1.84
C LEU A 51 9.19 24.48 -2.19
N VAL A 52 10.22 25.33 -2.19
CA VAL A 52 11.61 24.91 -2.37
C VAL A 52 12.09 24.31 -1.05
N LYS A 53 11.94 22.99 -0.92
CA LYS A 53 12.54 22.27 0.20
C LYS A 53 14.05 22.33 0.05
N THR A 54 14.72 23.04 0.96
CA THR A 54 16.17 22.98 1.09
C THR A 54 16.55 21.60 1.60
N TYR A 55 17.05 20.74 0.71
CA TYR A 55 17.63 19.46 1.11
C TYR A 55 18.96 19.72 1.82
N HIS A 56 18.97 19.61 3.14
CA HIS A 56 20.23 19.56 3.87
C HIS A 56 20.89 18.20 3.61
N GLN A 57 22.18 18.20 3.29
CA GLN A 57 22.95 16.97 3.23
C GLN A 57 22.80 16.22 4.56
N THR A 58 22.33 14.99 4.47
CA THR A 58 22.08 14.15 5.64
C THR A 58 23.41 13.58 6.10
N GLY A 59 24.14 14.31 6.94
CA GLY A 59 25.32 13.78 7.63
C GLY A 59 24.92 12.65 8.57
N GLU A 60 25.79 11.65 8.73
CA GLU A 60 25.54 10.47 9.57
C GLU A 60 25.20 10.85 11.02
N ASP A 61 25.76 11.96 11.51
CA ASP A 61 25.54 12.50 12.86
C ASP A 61 24.08 12.89 13.14
N LYS A 62 23.32 13.29 12.10
CA LYS A 62 21.93 13.78 12.28
C LYS A 62 20.90 12.64 12.34
N LEU A 63 21.25 11.46 11.84
CA LEU A 63 20.34 10.29 11.79
C LEU A 63 21.12 8.99 12.09
N PRO A 64 21.55 8.77 13.35
CA PRO A 64 22.31 7.59 13.74
C PRO A 64 21.55 6.26 13.51
N SER A 65 20.23 6.32 13.35
CA SER A 65 19.39 5.15 13.05
C SER A 65 19.45 4.70 11.58
N ARG A 66 20.03 5.50 10.67
CA ARG A 66 20.08 5.19 9.22
C ARG A 66 21.02 4.04 8.87
N ASN A 67 22.07 3.84 9.67
CA ASN A 67 23.08 2.80 9.46
C ASN A 67 22.79 1.51 10.25
N LYS A 68 21.64 1.44 10.94
CA LYS A 68 21.15 0.16 11.45
C LYS A 68 20.73 -0.63 10.22
N SER A 69 21.62 -1.50 9.75
CA SER A 69 21.25 -2.55 8.81
C SER A 69 19.96 -3.16 9.33
N HIS A 70 18.90 -3.06 8.54
CA HIS A 70 17.75 -3.89 8.76
C HIS A 70 18.30 -5.31 8.69
N THR A 71 18.53 -5.94 9.84
CA THR A 71 18.71 -7.38 9.91
C THR A 71 17.41 -7.93 9.36
N SER A 72 17.40 -8.27 8.08
CA SER A 72 16.33 -9.03 7.47
C SER A 72 16.20 -10.27 8.32
N GLN A 73 15.15 -10.33 9.13
CA GLN A 73 14.87 -11.53 9.91
C GLN A 73 14.73 -12.66 8.90
N GLU A 74 15.56 -13.68 9.06
CA GLU A 74 15.47 -14.91 8.30
C GLU A 74 14.05 -15.44 8.47
N ILE A 75 13.34 -15.61 7.36
CA ILE A 75 11.97 -16.12 7.35
C ILE A 75 12.07 -17.58 7.73
N VAL A 76 11.97 -17.88 9.02
CA VAL A 76 11.73 -19.23 9.49
C VAL A 76 10.34 -19.60 8.97
N GLU A 77 10.27 -20.59 8.09
CA GLU A 77 9.02 -21.27 7.76
C GLU A 77 8.52 -21.99 9.02
N VAL A 78 7.86 -21.24 9.90
CA VAL A 78 7.13 -21.79 11.03
C VAL A 78 5.91 -22.46 10.44
N GLU A 79 5.85 -23.78 10.59
CA GLU A 79 4.72 -24.63 10.24
C GLU A 79 3.39 -23.95 10.61
N ALA A 80 2.65 -23.53 9.58
CA ALA A 80 1.23 -23.20 9.51
C ALA A 80 0.50 -22.74 10.79
N SER A 81 1.12 -21.94 11.66
CA SER A 81 0.36 -21.19 12.65
C SER A 81 -0.39 -20.12 11.87
N LEU A 82 -1.69 -20.36 11.62
CA LEU A 82 -2.58 -19.35 11.06
C LEU A 82 -2.33 -18.05 11.84
N GLY A 83 -1.89 -17.02 11.14
CA GLY A 83 -1.51 -15.75 11.78
C GLY A 83 -2.68 -15.14 12.57
N PRO A 84 -2.44 -14.07 13.34
CA PRO A 84 -3.50 -13.45 14.11
C PRO A 84 -4.63 -12.97 13.18
N VAL A 85 -5.86 -13.38 13.48
CA VAL A 85 -7.04 -13.01 12.69
C VAL A 85 -7.29 -11.51 12.82
N LYS A 86 -7.54 -10.84 11.69
CA LYS A 86 -7.94 -9.43 11.63
C LYS A 86 -9.45 -9.31 11.80
N LYS A 87 -10.21 -10.00 10.93
CA LYS A 87 -11.68 -9.92 10.87
C LYS A 87 -12.27 -11.05 10.03
N ILE A 88 -13.51 -11.44 10.35
CA ILE A 88 -14.35 -12.28 9.49
C ILE A 88 -15.22 -11.41 8.59
N MET A 89 -15.17 -11.66 7.28
CA MET A 89 -15.87 -10.84 6.28
C MET A 89 -17.23 -11.39 5.86
N LYS A 90 -17.28 -12.69 5.56
CA LYS A 90 -18.45 -13.35 4.98
C LYS A 90 -18.66 -14.70 5.65
N ALA A 91 -19.91 -15.15 5.62
CA ALA A 91 -20.28 -16.50 6.00
C ALA A 91 -21.01 -17.14 4.82
N ARG A 92 -20.74 -18.41 4.56
CA ARG A 92 -21.45 -19.24 3.58
C ARG A 92 -21.80 -20.59 4.19
N LYS A 93 -22.88 -21.21 3.71
CA LYS A 93 -23.29 -22.56 4.08
C LYS A 93 -22.94 -23.49 2.91
N ILE A 94 -22.25 -24.59 3.18
CA ILE A 94 -21.85 -25.58 2.18
C ILE A 94 -22.25 -26.95 2.70
N ARG A 95 -22.70 -27.83 1.80
CA ARG A 95 -22.96 -29.22 2.12
C ARG A 95 -21.73 -30.07 1.77
N LEU A 96 -20.96 -30.48 2.77
CA LEU A 96 -19.81 -31.37 2.62
C LEU A 96 -20.18 -32.73 3.22
N ASN A 97 -19.93 -33.82 2.49
CA ASN A 97 -20.22 -35.20 2.94
C ASN A 97 -21.66 -35.39 3.43
N GLY A 98 -22.63 -34.74 2.77
CA GLY A 98 -24.04 -34.78 3.13
C GLY A 98 -24.43 -33.95 4.36
N LYS A 99 -23.46 -33.38 5.09
CA LYS A 99 -23.66 -32.51 6.26
C LYS A 99 -23.58 -31.04 5.87
N ASP A 100 -24.43 -30.24 6.51
CA ASP A 100 -24.48 -28.80 6.29
C ASP A 100 -23.46 -28.08 7.21
N ASN A 101 -22.33 -27.67 6.64
CA ASN A 101 -21.29 -26.93 7.35
C ASN A 101 -21.36 -25.43 7.04
N ARG A 102 -21.01 -24.61 8.05
CA ARG A 102 -20.82 -23.16 7.88
C ARG A 102 -19.35 -22.85 7.75
N GLN A 103 -19.01 -22.08 6.72
CA GLN A 103 -17.66 -21.58 6.52
C GLN A 103 -17.65 -20.05 6.60
N TYR A 104 -16.54 -19.52 7.10
CA TYR A 104 -16.32 -18.10 7.31
C TYR A 104 -15.08 -17.65 6.53
N LEU A 105 -15.20 -16.55 5.79
CA LEU A 105 -14.08 -15.93 5.11
C LEU A 105 -13.27 -15.13 6.13
N VAL A 106 -12.06 -15.59 6.41
CA VAL A 106 -11.18 -15.02 7.44
C VAL A 106 -10.08 -14.20 6.78
N ILE A 107 -9.93 -12.96 7.24
CA ILE A 107 -8.82 -12.08 6.88
C ILE A 107 -7.79 -12.13 8.01
N PHE A 108 -6.54 -12.39 7.65
CA PHE A 108 -5.42 -12.38 8.61
C PHE A 108 -4.75 -11.02 8.68
N LYS A 109 -4.16 -10.69 9.83
CA LYS A 109 -3.31 -9.50 9.95
C LYS A 109 -1.99 -9.77 9.20
N ASN A 110 -1.45 -8.72 8.58
CA ASN A 110 -0.15 -8.75 7.91
C ASN A 110 -0.05 -9.73 6.73
N GLN A 111 -1.18 -10.18 6.18
CA GLN A 111 -1.24 -10.94 4.94
C GLN A 111 -1.91 -10.10 3.84
N THR A 112 -1.53 -10.35 2.59
CA THR A 112 -2.17 -9.75 1.41
C THR A 112 -3.56 -10.36 1.21
N ASP A 113 -4.47 -9.60 0.60
CA ASP A 113 -5.86 -9.99 0.36
C ASP A 113 -5.99 -11.31 -0.43
N ASP A 114 -4.97 -11.68 -1.22
CA ASP A 114 -4.90 -12.95 -1.96
C ASP A 114 -4.89 -14.20 -1.06
N LYS A 115 -4.56 -14.06 0.24
CA LYS A 115 -4.51 -15.17 1.20
C LYS A 115 -5.83 -15.38 1.96
N ASP A 116 -6.87 -14.61 1.67
CA ASP A 116 -8.18 -14.74 2.30
C ASP A 116 -8.83 -16.08 1.93
N LYS A 117 -9.11 -16.91 2.94
CA LYS A 117 -9.66 -18.26 2.76
C LYS A 117 -10.87 -18.51 3.64
N TYR A 118 -11.70 -19.45 3.20
CA TYR A 118 -12.85 -19.92 3.95
C TYR A 118 -12.41 -21.02 4.93
N PHE A 119 -12.73 -20.83 6.20
CA PHE A 119 -12.45 -21.77 7.28
C PHE A 119 -13.74 -22.23 7.97
N GLU A 120 -13.70 -23.42 8.54
CA GLU A 120 -14.74 -23.92 9.45
C GLU A 120 -14.64 -23.23 10.82
N GLU A 121 -15.68 -23.33 11.64
CA GLU A 121 -15.75 -22.67 12.96
C GLU A 121 -14.57 -23.06 13.86
N ASP A 122 -14.19 -24.35 13.86
CA ASP A 122 -13.15 -24.92 14.72
C ASP A 122 -11.73 -24.62 14.22
N ALA A 123 -11.57 -24.29 12.94
CA ALA A 123 -10.27 -24.07 12.31
C ALA A 123 -9.76 -22.62 12.46
N ILE A 124 -10.51 -21.74 13.14
CA ILE A 124 -10.19 -20.31 13.26
C ILE A 124 -9.51 -20.04 14.59
N PRO A 125 -8.29 -19.47 14.60
CA PRO A 125 -7.65 -18.99 15.83
C PRO A 125 -8.51 -17.93 16.53
N ASP A 126 -8.74 -18.10 17.83
CA ASP A 126 -9.65 -17.25 18.63
C ASP A 126 -11.03 -17.06 17.97
N GLY A 127 -11.55 -18.12 17.35
CA GLY A 127 -12.75 -18.09 16.51
C GLY A 127 -13.98 -17.50 17.22
N GLU A 128 -14.20 -17.85 18.48
CA GLU A 128 -15.38 -17.39 19.23
C GLU A 128 -15.46 -15.86 19.35
N LEU A 129 -14.33 -15.20 19.66
CA LEU A 129 -14.26 -13.74 19.77
C LEU A 129 -14.60 -13.07 18.44
N HIS A 130 -14.01 -13.58 17.35
CA HIS A 130 -14.18 -13.03 16.01
C HIS A 130 -15.60 -13.27 15.48
N LEU A 131 -16.17 -14.45 15.74
CA LEU A 131 -17.53 -14.81 15.37
C LEU A 131 -18.56 -14.00 16.13
N ARG A 132 -18.36 -13.76 17.44
CA ARG A 132 -19.22 -12.88 18.23
C ARG A 132 -19.26 -11.47 17.64
N ARG A 133 -18.11 -10.89 17.33
CA ARG A 133 -18.00 -9.55 16.68
C ARG A 133 -18.68 -9.54 15.31
N PHE A 134 -18.48 -10.57 14.50
CA PHE A 134 -19.11 -10.70 13.19
C PHE A 134 -20.64 -10.76 13.29
N ARG A 135 -21.18 -11.62 14.16
CA ARG A 135 -22.62 -11.75 14.43
C ARG A 135 -23.22 -10.42 14.90
N ALA A 136 -22.57 -9.70 15.81
CA ALA A 136 -22.99 -8.37 16.25
C ALA A 136 -23.03 -7.36 15.10
N SER A 137 -21.98 -7.31 14.28
CA SER A 137 -21.89 -6.38 13.14
C SER A 137 -22.94 -6.64 12.04
N ARG A 138 -23.44 -7.87 11.91
CA ARG A 138 -24.51 -8.19 10.96
C ARG A 138 -25.87 -7.70 11.42
N ARG A 139 -26.17 -7.78 12.72
CA ARG A 139 -27.43 -7.28 13.28
C ARG A 139 -27.56 -5.78 13.09
N THR A 140 -26.50 -5.02 13.36
CA THR A 140 -26.52 -3.56 13.20
C THR A 140 -26.66 -3.10 11.75
N LYS A 141 -26.07 -3.84 10.79
CA LYS A 141 -26.26 -3.54 9.36
C LYS A 141 -27.69 -3.82 8.87
N GLN A 142 -28.36 -4.81 9.44
CA GLN A 142 -29.75 -5.10 9.08
C GLN A 142 -30.71 -4.04 9.62
N SER A 143 -30.48 -3.52 10.83
CA SER A 143 -31.33 -2.48 11.43
C SER A 143 -31.20 -1.11 10.76
N HIS A 144 -30.11 -0.82 10.05
CA HIS A 144 -29.93 0.46 9.33
C HIS A 144 -30.58 0.46 7.93
N ASN A 145 -30.95 -0.70 7.40
CA ASN A 145 -31.60 -0.81 6.09
C ASN A 145 -33.14 -0.98 6.18
N LEU A 146 -33.71 -0.74 7.36
CA LEU A 146 -35.14 -0.64 7.64
C LEU A 146 -35.45 0.83 7.96
#